data_AF-A0A2V2S6J1-F1
#
_entry.id   AF-A0A2V2S6J1-F1
#
_cell.length_a   1.000
_cell.length_b   1.000
_cell.length_c   1.000
_cell.angle_alpha   90.00
_cell.angle_beta   90.00
_cell.angle_gamma   90.00
#
_symmetry.space_group_name_H-M   'P 1'
#
loop_
_entity.id
_entity.type
_entity.pdbx_description
1 polymer ?
#
loop_
_entity_poly.entity_id
_entity_poly.type
_entity_poly.pdbx_seq_one_letter_code
_entity_poly.pdbx_strand_id
1 'polypeptide(L)'
;MGKAARAKRMRKQPAMSQEALINRVQQSLPEERIKFVNRRTGRKVSEMLMEFAKPWLDEARNDEQRKTVVGMGVLAWNMALSPEPERWEGLSPGFEQELGKPGRAILEEMIARKLALYPQEPRPILDYEITGEGENMRIDVAYSLLPQEIADLKQSDQGFRAD
;
A
#
# COMPACT_ATOMS: atom_id res chain seq x y z
N MET A 1 11.44 -27.08 21.57
CA MET A 1 11.65 -26.53 20.21
C MET A 1 12.03 -25.05 20.34
N GLY A 2 13.22 -24.66 19.88
CA GLY A 2 13.92 -23.45 20.35
C GLY A 2 13.57 -22.13 19.64
N LYS A 3 13.62 -21.03 20.40
CA LYS A 3 13.37 -19.63 19.98
C LYS A 3 14.11 -19.22 18.69
N ALA A 4 15.26 -19.81 18.40
CA ALA A 4 16.06 -19.57 17.20
C ALA A 4 15.38 -20.00 15.88
N ALA A 5 14.56 -21.07 15.90
CA ALA A 5 13.84 -21.53 14.71
C ALA A 5 12.72 -20.56 14.31
N ARG A 6 12.10 -19.90 15.29
CA ARG A 6 11.02 -18.92 15.08
C ARG A 6 11.56 -17.64 14.42
N ALA A 7 12.69 -17.12 14.89
CA ALA A 7 13.37 -15.95 14.32
C ALA A 7 13.84 -16.20 12.87
N LYS A 8 14.34 -17.40 12.56
CA LYS A 8 14.79 -17.76 11.20
C LYS A 8 13.62 -17.89 10.21
N ARG A 9 12.47 -18.39 10.66
CA ARG A 9 11.22 -18.44 9.86
C ARG A 9 10.66 -17.04 9.59
N MET A 10 10.64 -16.18 10.61
CA MET A 10 10.19 -14.79 10.51
C MET A 10 11.07 -13.90 9.65
N ARG A 11 12.34 -14.26 9.40
CA ARG A 11 13.24 -13.53 8.48
C ARG A 11 13.14 -14.02 7.03
N LYS A 12 12.66 -15.25 6.81
CA LYS A 12 12.38 -15.79 5.46
C LYS A 12 11.01 -15.35 4.92
N GLN A 13 10.01 -15.23 5.78
CA GLN A 13 8.67 -14.74 5.40
C GLN A 13 8.66 -13.35 4.74
N PRO A 14 9.36 -12.32 5.25
CA PRO A 14 9.36 -10.97 4.64
C PRO A 14 10.08 -10.93 3.28
N ALA A 15 11.07 -11.80 3.06
CA ALA A 15 11.70 -11.91 1.74
C ALA A 15 10.72 -12.55 0.72
N MET A 16 10.00 -13.60 1.12
CA MET A 16 8.99 -14.24 0.27
C MET A 16 7.77 -13.35 0.01
N SER A 17 7.31 -12.55 0.99
CA SER A 17 6.22 -11.59 0.77
C SER A 17 6.62 -10.50 -0.21
N GLN A 18 7.85 -9.99 -0.10
CA GLN A 18 8.38 -8.98 -1.01
C GLN A 18 8.59 -9.54 -2.43
N GLU A 19 9.11 -10.76 -2.58
CA GLU A 19 9.24 -11.42 -3.90
C GLU A 19 7.86 -11.67 -4.53
N ALA A 20 6.87 -12.13 -3.76
CA ALA A 20 5.51 -12.33 -4.26
C ALA A 20 4.89 -11.02 -4.74
N LEU A 21 5.06 -9.94 -3.99
CA LEU A 21 4.60 -8.60 -4.34
C LEU A 21 5.26 -8.10 -5.64
N ILE A 22 6.58 -8.26 -5.77
CA ILE A 22 7.32 -7.88 -7.00
C ILE A 22 6.78 -8.65 -8.21
N ASN A 23 6.62 -9.96 -8.07
CA ASN A 23 6.15 -10.81 -9.15
C ASN A 23 4.73 -10.43 -9.63
N ARG A 24 3.82 -10.11 -8.71
CA ARG A 24 2.46 -9.67 -9.07
C ARG A 24 2.46 -8.34 -9.82
N VAL A 25 3.25 -7.37 -9.35
CA VAL A 25 3.38 -6.08 -10.02
C VAL A 25 3.96 -6.25 -11.44
N GLN A 26 4.98 -7.11 -11.62
CA GLN A 26 5.55 -7.42 -12.94
C GLN A 26 4.56 -8.07 -13.89
N GLN A 27 3.67 -8.94 -13.40
CA GLN A 27 2.64 -9.57 -14.23
C GLN A 27 1.51 -8.59 -14.61
N SER A 28 1.26 -7.58 -13.78
CA SER A 28 0.16 -6.62 -13.97
C SER A 28 0.51 -5.43 -14.87
N LEU A 29 1.80 -5.17 -15.12
CA LEU A 29 2.29 -3.99 -15.82
C LEU A 29 3.34 -4.39 -16.89
N PRO A 30 3.42 -3.70 -18.04
CA PRO A 30 4.43 -4.02 -19.06
C PRO A 30 5.85 -3.87 -18.53
N GLU A 31 6.70 -4.89 -18.72
CA GLU A 31 8.07 -4.97 -18.16
C GLU A 31 8.94 -3.75 -18.48
N GLU A 32 8.76 -3.15 -19.65
CA GLU A 32 9.55 -2.00 -20.16
C GLU A 32 9.39 -0.72 -19.31
N ARG A 33 8.46 -0.68 -18.34
CA ARG A 33 8.15 0.52 -17.54
C ARG A 33 8.48 0.39 -16.05
N ILE A 34 9.04 -0.73 -15.58
CA ILE A 34 9.16 -1.01 -14.14
C ILE A 34 10.61 -1.29 -13.74
N LYS A 35 11.18 -0.42 -12.90
CA LYS A 35 12.42 -0.70 -12.15
C LYS A 35 12.06 -0.77 -10.66
N PHE A 36 12.13 -1.95 -10.06
CA PHE A 36 11.97 -2.08 -8.61
C PHE A 36 13.21 -1.53 -7.92
N VAL A 37 13.00 -0.62 -6.97
CA VAL A 37 14.08 -0.06 -6.17
C VAL A 37 13.70 -0.22 -4.71
N ASN A 38 14.49 -0.99 -3.97
CA ASN A 38 14.33 -1.10 -2.52
C ASN A 38 15.07 0.07 -1.84
N ARG A 39 14.51 1.28 -1.98
CA ARG A 39 15.03 2.49 -1.35
C ARG A 39 13.96 3.09 -0.46
N ARG A 40 14.37 3.50 0.75
CA ARG A 40 13.50 4.26 1.64
C ARG A 40 13.49 5.71 1.17
N THR A 41 12.36 6.17 0.63
CA THR A 41 12.13 7.59 0.38
C THR A 41 11.08 8.11 1.36
N GLY A 42 11.47 9.09 2.18
CA GLY A 42 10.62 9.66 3.22
C GLY A 42 10.05 8.63 4.22
N ARG A 43 8.84 8.92 4.69
CA ARG A 43 8.06 8.04 5.58
C ARG A 43 7.46 6.87 4.78
N LYS A 44 7.39 5.67 5.38
CA LYS A 44 6.85 4.48 4.70
C LYS A 44 5.35 4.60 4.48
N VAL A 45 4.90 4.33 3.25
CA VAL A 45 3.47 4.32 2.89
C VAL A 45 2.69 3.30 3.73
N SER A 46 3.26 2.12 4.00
CA SER A 46 2.60 1.12 4.85
C SER A 46 2.38 1.59 6.29
N GLU A 47 3.32 2.33 6.88
CA GLU A 47 3.17 2.90 8.22
C GLU A 47 2.07 3.99 8.24
N MET A 48 2.04 4.84 7.20
CA MET A 48 1.02 5.87 7.07
C MET A 48 -0.37 5.28 6.83
N LEU A 49 -0.48 4.25 6.00
CA LEU A 49 -1.72 3.51 5.73
C LEU A 49 -2.28 2.90 7.03
N MET A 50 -1.43 2.28 7.86
CA MET A 50 -1.86 1.70 9.14
C MET A 50 -2.33 2.77 10.14
N GLU A 51 -1.64 3.90 10.23
CA GLU A 51 -2.07 5.02 11.07
C GLU A 51 -3.40 5.61 10.59
N PHE A 52 -3.52 5.78 9.28
CA PHE A 52 -4.73 6.27 8.63
C PHE A 52 -5.94 5.35 8.92
N ALA A 53 -5.77 4.04 8.74
CA ALA A 53 -6.83 3.03 8.89
C ALA A 53 -7.12 2.66 10.36
N LYS A 54 -6.33 3.16 11.31
CA LYS A 54 -6.40 2.78 12.73
C LYS A 54 -7.81 2.80 13.33
N PRO A 55 -8.65 3.84 13.14
CA PRO A 55 -9.99 3.87 13.76
C PRO A 55 -10.83 2.65 13.39
N TRP A 56 -10.82 2.25 12.12
CA TRP A 56 -11.56 1.09 11.63
C TRP A 56 -10.89 -0.24 12.02
N LEU A 57 -9.56 -0.26 12.12
CA LEU A 57 -8.83 -1.45 12.61
C LEU A 57 -9.12 -1.74 14.09
N ASP A 58 -9.31 -0.70 14.90
CA ASP A 58 -9.63 -0.82 16.33
C ASP A 58 -11.06 -1.37 16.54
N GLU A 59 -11.96 -1.19 15.57
CA GLU A 59 -13.33 -1.73 15.59
C GLU A 59 -13.45 -3.14 14.99
N ALA A 60 -12.45 -3.58 14.23
CA ALA A 60 -12.46 -4.89 13.57
C ALA A 60 -12.32 -6.02 14.60
N ARG A 61 -13.23 -7.00 14.51
CA ARG A 61 -13.36 -8.09 15.50
C ARG A 61 -12.54 -9.34 15.18
N ASN A 62 -12.07 -9.46 13.94
CA ASN A 62 -11.33 -10.61 13.45
C ASN A 62 -10.41 -10.23 12.29
N ASP A 63 -9.54 -11.16 11.88
CA ASP A 63 -8.55 -10.93 10.84
C ASP A 63 -9.15 -10.70 9.45
N GLU A 64 -10.31 -11.29 9.17
CA GLU A 64 -11.02 -11.07 7.91
C GLU A 64 -11.47 -9.61 7.81
N GLN A 65 -12.12 -9.09 8.86
CA GLN A 65 -12.51 -7.68 8.95
C GLN A 65 -11.30 -6.75 8.89
N ARG A 66 -10.20 -7.09 9.56
CA ARG A 66 -8.95 -6.29 9.48
C ARG A 66 -8.41 -6.24 8.06
N LYS A 67 -8.42 -7.37 7.33
CA LYS A 67 -8.01 -7.42 5.91
C LYS A 67 -8.95 -6.59 5.04
N THR A 68 -10.27 -6.65 5.26
CA THR A 68 -11.24 -5.81 4.57
C THR A 68 -10.99 -4.33 4.81
N VAL A 69 -10.73 -3.91 6.05
CA VAL A 69 -10.39 -2.52 6.41
C VAL A 69 -9.13 -2.07 5.67
N VAL A 70 -8.09 -2.91 5.61
CA VAL A 70 -6.87 -2.59 4.86
C VAL A 70 -7.17 -2.42 3.37
N GLY A 71 -7.93 -3.35 2.77
CA GLY A 71 -8.31 -3.26 1.35
C GLY A 71 -9.11 -1.99 1.03
N MET A 72 -10.10 -1.66 1.87
CA MET A 72 -10.84 -0.40 1.76
C MET A 72 -9.94 0.81 1.94
N GLY A 73 -8.98 0.73 2.88
CA GLY A 73 -8.01 1.79 3.11
C GLY A 73 -7.11 2.04 1.90
N VAL A 74 -6.63 0.98 1.23
CA VAL A 74 -5.84 1.09 -0.01
C VAL A 74 -6.68 1.72 -1.13
N LEU A 75 -7.93 1.30 -1.27
CA LEU A 75 -8.85 1.87 -2.26
C LEU A 75 -9.08 3.37 -2.01
N ALA A 76 -9.44 3.74 -0.77
CA ALA A 76 -9.64 5.13 -0.36
C ALA A 76 -8.39 5.97 -0.57
N TRP A 77 -7.21 5.41 -0.26
CA TRP A 77 -5.93 6.07 -0.45
C TRP A 77 -5.70 6.47 -1.90
N ASN A 78 -5.92 5.52 -2.83
CA ASN A 78 -5.76 5.77 -4.26
C ASN A 78 -6.84 6.72 -4.79
N MET A 79 -8.10 6.56 -4.36
CA MET A 79 -9.19 7.46 -4.76
C MET A 79 -8.95 8.91 -4.31
N ALA A 80 -8.35 9.12 -3.14
CA ALA A 80 -8.02 10.46 -2.66
C ALA A 80 -6.99 11.20 -3.53
N LEU A 81 -6.31 10.52 -4.46
CA LEU A 81 -5.40 11.14 -5.42
C LEU A 81 -6.15 11.70 -6.64
N SER A 82 -7.39 11.27 -6.87
CA SER A 82 -8.24 11.80 -7.93
C SER A 82 -9.05 13.01 -7.44
N PRO A 83 -9.14 14.08 -8.25
CA PRO A 83 -10.06 15.18 -7.98
C PRO A 83 -11.53 14.73 -8.02
N GLU A 84 -12.42 15.56 -7.49
CA GLU A 84 -13.85 15.41 -7.74
C GLU A 84 -14.22 16.16 -9.03
N PRO A 85 -15.13 15.61 -9.86
CA PRO A 85 -15.98 14.43 -9.63
C PRO A 85 -15.37 13.06 -10.00
N GLU A 86 -14.17 13.04 -10.60
CA GLU A 86 -13.60 11.85 -11.26
C GLU A 86 -13.26 10.71 -10.29
N ARG A 87 -13.20 11.01 -8.99
CA ARG A 87 -12.87 10.07 -7.91
C ARG A 87 -13.68 8.77 -7.96
N TRP A 88 -14.95 8.82 -8.37
CA TRP A 88 -15.85 7.67 -8.39
C TRP A 88 -15.94 6.97 -9.75
N GLU A 89 -15.48 7.62 -10.81
CA GLU A 89 -15.64 7.13 -12.20
C GLU A 89 -14.87 5.82 -12.46
N GLY A 90 -13.85 5.53 -11.66
CA GLY A 90 -13.07 4.30 -11.75
C GLY A 90 -13.72 3.08 -11.10
N LEU A 91 -14.84 3.22 -10.39
CA LEU A 91 -15.52 2.08 -9.77
C LEU A 91 -16.44 1.38 -10.78
N SER A 92 -16.36 0.05 -10.83
CA SER A 92 -17.30 -0.71 -11.65
C SER A 92 -18.70 -0.66 -11.01
N PRO A 93 -19.80 -0.66 -11.80
CA PRO A 93 -21.16 -0.66 -11.25
C PRO A 93 -21.44 -1.84 -10.30
N GLY A 94 -20.85 -3.01 -10.58
CA GLY A 94 -20.97 -4.19 -9.71
C GLY A 94 -20.29 -3.99 -8.36
N PHE A 95 -19.12 -3.36 -8.35
CA PHE A 95 -18.42 -3.03 -7.10
C PHE A 95 -19.16 -1.95 -6.31
N GLU A 96 -19.71 -0.93 -6.97
CA GLU A 96 -20.52 0.08 -6.30
C GLU A 96 -21.78 -0.52 -5.66
N GLN A 97 -22.42 -1.48 -6.33
CA GLN A 97 -23.55 -2.21 -5.79
C GLN A 97 -23.17 -3.05 -4.56
N GLU A 98 -22.04 -3.77 -4.62
CA GLU A 98 -21.53 -4.58 -3.51
C GLU A 98 -21.16 -3.73 -2.30
N LEU A 99 -20.53 -2.58 -2.53
CA LEU A 99 -20.18 -1.62 -1.49
C LEU A 99 -21.43 -1.10 -0.75
N GLY A 100 -22.50 -0.84 -1.51
CA GLY A 100 -23.76 -0.30 -1.00
C GLY A 100 -23.60 1.07 -0.34
N LYS A 101 -24.71 1.61 0.20
CA LYS A 101 -24.69 2.92 0.88
C LYS A 101 -23.77 2.97 2.10
N PRO A 102 -23.77 1.97 3.01
CA PRO A 102 -22.90 2.01 4.19
C PRO A 102 -21.41 1.96 3.83
N GLY A 103 -21.02 1.09 2.89
CA GLY A 103 -19.62 0.99 2.46
C GLY A 103 -19.16 2.27 1.76
N ARG A 104 -20.04 2.90 0.97
CA ARG A 104 -19.74 4.19 0.33
C ARG A 104 -19.48 5.29 1.35
N ALA A 105 -20.30 5.39 2.38
CA ALA A 105 -20.11 6.37 3.45
C ALA A 105 -18.78 6.17 4.19
N ILE A 106 -18.43 4.91 4.51
CA ILE A 106 -17.13 4.58 5.12
C ILE A 106 -15.97 4.98 4.20
N LEU A 107 -16.10 4.71 2.90
CA LEU A 107 -15.08 5.05 1.92
C LEU A 107 -14.90 6.57 1.78
N GLU A 108 -15.99 7.33 1.79
CA GLU A 108 -16.00 8.80 1.80
C GLU A 108 -15.29 9.35 3.05
N GLU A 109 -15.59 8.82 4.23
CA GLU A 109 -14.91 9.18 5.48
C GLU A 109 -13.41 8.86 5.45
N MET A 110 -13.06 7.69 4.92
CA MET A 110 -11.67 7.28 4.71
C MET A 110 -10.94 8.24 3.75
N ILE A 111 -11.53 8.61 2.62
CA ILE A 111 -10.96 9.57 1.68
C ILE A 111 -10.73 10.92 2.38
N ALA A 112 -11.73 11.44 3.08
CA ALA A 112 -11.64 12.71 3.80
C ALA A 112 -10.51 12.67 4.85
N ARG A 113 -10.38 11.57 5.58
CA ARG A 113 -9.32 11.39 6.57
C ARG A 113 -7.93 11.29 5.94
N LYS A 114 -7.77 10.60 4.80
CA LYS A 114 -6.50 10.58 4.05
C LYS A 114 -6.09 11.99 3.68
N LEU A 115 -7.01 12.78 3.11
CA LEU A 115 -6.74 14.16 2.71
C LEU A 115 -6.41 15.07 3.90
N ALA A 116 -7.01 14.84 5.08
CA ALA A 116 -6.71 15.59 6.28
C ALA A 116 -5.33 15.26 6.88
N LEU A 117 -4.95 13.98 6.92
CA LEU A 117 -3.68 13.54 7.53
C LEU A 117 -2.49 13.66 6.57
N TYR A 118 -2.71 13.35 5.29
CA TYR A 118 -1.67 13.21 4.28
C TYR A 118 -2.04 13.92 2.96
N PRO A 119 -2.31 15.24 2.98
CA PRO A 119 -2.70 15.99 1.78
C PRO A 119 -1.60 16.03 0.72
N GLN A 120 -0.33 16.02 1.15
CA GLN A 120 0.85 16.13 0.29
C GLN A 120 1.53 14.79 0.00
N GLU A 121 0.79 13.69 0.17
CA GLU A 121 1.29 12.35 -0.14
C GLU A 121 0.69 11.85 -1.47
N PRO A 122 1.42 12.01 -2.58
CA PRO A 122 0.94 11.70 -3.93
C PRO A 122 1.20 10.25 -4.36
N ARG A 123 1.87 9.42 -3.55
CA ARG A 123 2.27 8.07 -3.98
C ARG A 123 1.05 7.13 -4.03
N PRO A 124 0.68 6.59 -5.20
CA PRO A 124 -0.36 5.58 -5.32
C PRO A 124 0.18 4.22 -4.86
N ILE A 125 -0.70 3.41 -4.27
CA ILE A 125 -0.43 2.03 -3.92
C ILE A 125 -0.76 1.16 -5.14
N LEU A 126 0.25 0.48 -5.69
CA LEU A 126 0.12 -0.38 -6.86
C LEU A 126 -0.29 -1.79 -6.49
N ASP A 127 0.29 -2.31 -5.41
CA ASP A 127 -0.03 -3.62 -4.83
C ASP A 127 0.39 -3.61 -3.36
N TYR A 128 -0.15 -4.55 -2.59
CA TYR A 128 0.18 -4.72 -1.19
C TYR A 128 0.08 -6.19 -0.78
N GLU A 129 0.84 -6.57 0.25
CA GLU A 129 0.80 -7.89 0.85
C GLU A 129 0.53 -7.77 2.34
N ILE A 130 -0.49 -8.49 2.83
CA ILE A 130 -0.79 -8.58 4.25
C ILE A 130 -0.18 -9.87 4.79
N THR A 131 0.67 -9.76 5.80
CA THR A 131 1.25 -10.91 6.49
C THR A 131 0.96 -10.86 7.99
N GLY A 132 0.92 -12.02 8.64
CA GLY A 132 0.58 -12.11 10.06
C GLY A 132 -0.91 -11.97 10.33
N GLU A 133 -1.25 -11.88 11.62
CA GLU A 133 -2.62 -11.97 12.16
C GLU A 133 -2.73 -11.11 13.42
N GLY A 134 -3.94 -10.61 13.71
CA GLY A 134 -4.26 -9.74 14.84
C GLY A 134 -3.32 -8.54 14.95
N GLU A 135 -2.86 -8.27 16.17
CA GLU A 135 -1.93 -7.16 16.46
C GLU A 135 -0.55 -7.31 15.79
N ASN A 136 -0.20 -8.50 15.29
CA ASN A 136 1.05 -8.73 14.55
C ASN A 136 0.89 -8.62 13.03
N MET A 137 -0.28 -8.19 12.56
CA MET A 137 -0.54 -7.93 11.15
C MET A 137 0.41 -6.86 10.63
N ARG A 138 1.04 -7.14 9.49
CA ARG A 138 1.99 -6.27 8.80
C ARG A 138 1.55 -6.11 7.36
N ILE A 139 1.82 -4.93 6.80
CA ILE A 139 1.55 -4.62 5.40
C ILE A 139 2.85 -4.23 4.71
N ASP A 140 3.17 -4.94 3.63
CA ASP A 140 4.17 -4.54 2.66
C ASP A 140 3.45 -3.87 1.48
N VAL A 141 3.98 -2.75 0.99
CA VAL A 141 3.33 -1.92 -0.05
C VAL A 141 4.30 -1.66 -1.18
N ALA A 142 3.84 -1.88 -2.41
CA ALA A 142 4.48 -1.40 -3.63
C ALA A 142 3.81 -0.10 -4.06
N TYR A 143 4.62 0.91 -4.37
CA TYR A 143 4.15 2.22 -4.80
C TYR A 143 5.02 2.76 -5.93
N SER A 144 4.45 3.67 -6.74
CA SER A 144 5.21 4.36 -7.78
C SER A 144 6.09 5.45 -7.15
N LEU A 145 7.35 5.54 -7.60
CA LEU A 145 8.22 6.66 -7.25
C LEU A 145 7.75 7.94 -7.95
N LEU A 146 8.02 9.07 -7.32
CA LEU A 146 7.79 10.40 -7.87
C LEU A 146 8.87 10.75 -8.91
N PRO A 147 8.57 11.62 -9.88
CA PRO A 147 9.55 12.01 -10.91
C PRO A 147 10.89 12.50 -10.34
N GLN A 148 10.85 13.26 -9.23
CA GLN A 148 12.06 13.73 -8.56
C GLN A 148 12.85 12.57 -7.93
N GLU A 149 12.18 11.61 -7.29
CA GLU A 149 12.85 10.45 -6.70
C GLU A 149 13.51 9.57 -7.78
N ILE A 150 12.89 9.48 -8.96
CA ILE A 150 13.47 8.81 -10.13
C ILE A 150 14.69 9.57 -10.65
N ALA A 151 14.64 10.91 -10.68
CA ALA A 151 15.76 11.74 -11.09
C ALA A 151 16.96 11.59 -10.13
N ASP A 152 16.71 11.65 -8.82
CA ASP A 152 17.72 11.49 -7.77
C ASP A 152 18.39 10.10 -7.84
N LEU A 153 17.62 9.05 -8.18
CA LEU A 153 18.14 7.70 -8.40
C LEU A 153 19.08 7.63 -9.60
N LYS A 154 18.72 8.25 -10.72
CA LYS A 154 19.57 8.27 -11.92
C LYS A 154 20.89 8.99 -11.68
N GLN A 155 20.90 10.06 -10.88
CA GLN A 155 22.11 10.78 -10.50
C GLN A 155 23.01 9.93 -9.59
N SER A 156 22.44 9.19 -8.63
CA SER A 156 23.23 8.28 -7.78
C SER A 156 23.84 7.09 -8.53
N ASP A 157 23.15 6.53 -9.54
CA ASP A 157 23.68 5.45 -10.39
C ASP A 157 24.82 5.94 -11.30
N GLN A 158 24.81 7.21 -11.72
CA GLN A 158 25.87 7.79 -12.56
C GLN A 158 27.13 8.18 -11.76
N GLY A 159 27.02 8.38 -10.45
CA GLY A 159 28.15 8.70 -9.57
C GLY A 159 29.03 7.51 -9.16
N PHE A 160 28.69 6.27 -9.57
CA PHE A 160 29.44 5.06 -9.20
C PHE A 160 30.33 4.51 -10.34
N ARG A 161 30.55 5.29 -11.40
CA ARG A 161 31.57 5.01 -12.43
C ARG A 161 32.60 6.14 -12.48
N ALA A 162 33.39 6.22 -11.43
CA ALA A 162 34.72 6.81 -11.49
C ALA A 162 35.58 6.05 -10.49
N ASP A 163 36.61 5.40 -11.04
CA ASP A 163 37.92 5.02 -10.47
C ASP A 163 38.29 3.55 -10.73
#